data_AF-A0AB35K9Y3-F1
#
_entry.id   AF-A0AB35K9Y3-F1
#
_cell.length_a   1.000
_cell.length_b   1.000
_cell.length_c   1.000
_cell.angle_alpha   90.00
_cell.angle_beta   90.00
_cell.angle_gamma   90.00
#
_symmetry.space_group_name_H-M   'P 1'
#
loop_
_entity.id
_entity.type
_entity.pdbx_description
1 polymer ?
#
loop_
_entity_poly.entity_id
_entity_poly.type
_entity_poly.pdbx_seq_one_letter_code
_entity_poly.pdbx_strand_id
1 'polypeptide(L)'
;MIDSEYNKFVTKMSNLFNSYNGKERVILGQSPFPDGKNIVCNNGRFKQVAFLRSVPPDNAKTEKTVNRIWHLLFGDKAQNVRDLLDAIQCSKATATKEEYLAKYLTEEQKFYLINAFEDRDCKIITEDLKNLNADVECREILIVGKEALCGIKYLSKNEIKFIMHPSARGLNKETVAKQWDSFSHKGTGIYNSSDEIINVFQIK
;
A
#
# COMPACT_ATOMS: atom_id res chain seq x y z
N MET A 1 14.91 19.06 -13.73
CA MET A 1 15.85 18.80 -12.59
C MET A 1 15.22 17.96 -11.47
N ILE A 2 13.89 17.75 -11.47
CA ILE A 2 13.17 16.78 -10.61
C ILE A 2 13.49 15.32 -11.04
N ASP A 3 14.00 15.13 -12.26
CA ASP A 3 14.15 13.79 -12.85
C ASP A 3 15.42 13.03 -12.45
N SER A 4 16.53 13.67 -12.03
CA SER A 4 17.79 12.92 -11.87
C SER A 4 17.79 11.99 -10.64
N GLU A 5 17.36 12.48 -9.48
CA GLU A 5 17.31 11.66 -8.25
C GLU A 5 16.18 10.62 -8.31
N TYR A 6 15.03 10.99 -8.88
CA TYR A 6 13.96 10.03 -9.15
C TYR A 6 14.43 8.93 -10.10
N ASN A 7 15.08 9.26 -11.22
CA ASN A 7 15.58 8.26 -12.17
C ASN A 7 16.65 7.35 -11.54
N LYS A 8 17.50 7.88 -10.66
CA LYS A 8 18.44 7.06 -9.87
C LYS A 8 17.70 6.11 -8.93
N PHE A 9 16.67 6.59 -8.24
CA PHE A 9 15.83 5.76 -7.37
C PHE A 9 15.13 4.65 -8.16
N VAL A 10 14.47 4.99 -9.28
CA VAL A 10 13.83 4.04 -10.20
C VAL A 10 14.85 3.01 -10.69
N THR A 11 16.02 3.44 -11.16
CA THR A 11 17.07 2.51 -11.64
C THR A 11 17.47 1.50 -10.55
N LYS A 12 17.65 1.96 -9.31
CA LYS A 12 18.00 1.07 -8.19
C LYS A 12 16.84 0.14 -7.80
N MET A 13 15.61 0.63 -7.82
CA MET A 13 14.41 -0.19 -7.60
C MET A 13 14.24 -1.25 -8.70
N SER A 14 14.53 -0.91 -9.95
CA SER A 14 14.47 -1.84 -11.09
C SER A 14 15.54 -2.92 -11.06
N ASN A 15 16.61 -2.75 -10.27
CA ASN A 15 17.56 -3.82 -9.95
C ASN A 15 17.02 -4.80 -8.90
N LEU A 16 16.05 -4.37 -8.08
CA LEU A 16 15.42 -5.19 -7.05
C LEU A 16 14.15 -5.87 -7.55
N PHE A 17 13.41 -5.22 -8.46
CA PHE A 17 12.10 -5.64 -8.91
C PHE A 17 11.93 -5.44 -10.41
N ASN A 18 11.24 -6.36 -11.06
CA ASN A 18 10.91 -6.25 -12.47
C ASN A 18 9.77 -5.24 -12.68
N SER A 19 9.78 -4.55 -13.83
CA SER A 19 8.63 -3.75 -14.26
C SER A 19 7.40 -4.64 -14.42
N TYR A 20 6.23 -4.14 -14.03
CA TYR A 20 4.98 -4.90 -14.05
C TYR A 20 4.02 -4.35 -15.10
N ASN A 21 3.65 -5.21 -16.05
CA ASN A 21 2.78 -4.85 -17.18
C ASN A 21 1.35 -5.42 -17.08
N GLY A 22 1.00 -6.08 -15.98
CA GLY A 22 -0.30 -6.72 -15.79
C GLY A 22 -1.44 -5.76 -15.43
N LYS A 23 -2.46 -6.30 -14.75
CA LYS A 23 -3.65 -5.57 -14.29
C LYS A 23 -3.27 -4.59 -13.18
N GLU A 24 -3.94 -3.44 -13.12
CA GLU A 24 -3.74 -2.53 -11.99
C GLU A 24 -4.10 -3.20 -10.67
N ARG A 25 -3.28 -2.97 -9.65
CA ARG A 25 -3.41 -3.53 -8.30
C ARG A 25 -3.69 -2.41 -7.32
N VAL A 26 -4.69 -2.59 -6.47
CA VAL A 26 -5.09 -1.57 -5.48
C VAL A 26 -5.14 -2.21 -4.09
N ILE A 27 -4.45 -1.62 -3.12
CA ILE A 27 -4.69 -1.89 -1.70
C ILE A 27 -5.56 -0.77 -1.14
N LEU A 28 -6.74 -1.13 -0.65
CA LEU A 28 -7.71 -0.21 -0.05
C LEU A 28 -7.62 -0.25 1.48
N GLY A 29 -7.16 0.85 2.06
CA GLY A 29 -7.23 1.14 3.49
C GLY A 29 -8.51 1.87 3.89
N GLN A 30 -8.70 2.05 5.19
CA GLN A 30 -9.88 2.72 5.73
C GLN A 30 -9.77 4.24 5.59
N SER A 31 -8.86 4.86 6.35
CA SER A 31 -8.78 6.30 6.49
C SER A 31 -7.33 6.73 6.78
N PRO A 32 -6.99 8.00 6.56
CA PRO A 32 -5.75 8.61 6.99
C PRO A 32 -5.36 8.32 8.45
N PHE A 33 -4.05 8.23 8.71
CA PHE A 33 -3.47 8.22 10.06
C PHE A 33 -3.85 9.50 10.85
N PRO A 34 -3.99 9.43 12.18
CA PRO A 34 -4.55 10.51 13.01
C PRO A 34 -3.69 11.76 13.06
N ASP A 35 -2.39 11.56 12.90
CA ASP A 35 -1.37 12.58 13.10
C ASP A 35 -1.26 13.53 11.91
N GLY A 36 -2.13 13.38 10.90
CA GLY A 36 -2.20 14.24 9.72
C GLY A 36 -1.05 14.03 8.73
N LYS A 37 -0.17 13.05 8.97
CA LYS A 37 1.07 12.84 8.19
C LYS A 37 0.87 11.81 7.08
N ASN A 38 -0.23 11.91 6.35
CA ASN A 38 -0.52 11.03 5.22
C ASN A 38 0.06 11.64 3.94
N ILE A 39 0.52 10.77 3.05
CA ILE A 39 1.15 11.19 1.81
C ILE A 39 0.07 11.42 0.76
N VAL A 40 0.20 12.52 0.02
CA VAL A 40 -0.66 12.86 -1.11
C VAL A 40 0.21 12.95 -2.37
N CYS A 41 -0.04 12.08 -3.34
CA CYS A 41 0.60 12.13 -4.66
C CYS A 41 -0.23 13.03 -5.59
N ASN A 42 0.24 14.25 -5.83
CA ASN A 42 -0.47 15.21 -6.68
C ASN A 42 -0.39 14.90 -8.19
N ASN A 43 0.46 13.95 -8.59
CA ASN A 43 0.78 13.67 -10.00
C ASN A 43 0.26 12.31 -10.50
N GLY A 44 -0.55 11.61 -9.70
CA GLY A 44 -1.09 10.28 -10.03
C GLY A 44 -2.60 10.27 -10.26
N ARG A 45 -3.12 9.18 -10.86
CA ARG A 45 -4.56 8.89 -11.00
C ARG A 45 -5.26 8.84 -9.63
N PHE A 46 -4.55 8.30 -8.63
CA PHE A 46 -4.99 8.28 -7.25
C PHE A 46 -4.08 9.17 -6.40
N LYS A 47 -4.70 9.99 -5.57
CA LYS A 47 -4.04 11.06 -4.82
C LYS A 47 -3.54 10.61 -3.45
N GLN A 48 -4.18 9.65 -2.80
CA GLN A 48 -3.77 9.20 -1.48
C GLN A 48 -2.82 8.01 -1.58
N VAL A 49 -1.90 7.92 -0.62
CA VAL A 49 -0.99 6.79 -0.47
C VAL A 49 -1.20 6.19 0.93
N ALA A 50 -2.17 5.28 1.03
CA ALA A 50 -2.48 4.59 2.28
C ALA A 50 -1.28 3.77 2.77
N PHE A 51 -1.19 3.58 4.09
CA PHE A 51 -0.22 2.71 4.79
C PHE A 51 1.27 3.07 4.69
N LEU A 52 1.69 3.90 3.74
CA LEU A 52 3.06 4.42 3.67
C LEU A 52 3.19 5.69 4.52
N ARG A 53 4.37 5.91 5.11
CA ARG A 53 4.64 7.04 6.01
C ARG A 53 6.09 7.49 5.93
N SER A 54 6.29 8.80 6.02
CA SER A 54 7.59 9.48 6.01
C SER A 54 8.23 9.74 7.34
N VAL A 55 7.42 9.63 8.38
CA VAL A 55 7.88 9.73 9.74
C VAL A 55 7.75 8.37 10.41
N PRO A 56 8.65 8.07 11.36
CA PRO A 56 8.44 6.97 12.25
C PRO A 56 7.05 7.07 12.86
N PRO A 57 6.29 5.98 12.88
CA PRO A 57 4.99 5.94 13.50
C PRO A 57 5.11 6.28 15.00
N ASP A 58 4.22 7.15 15.46
CA ASP A 58 4.15 7.63 16.85
C ASP A 58 3.63 6.57 17.84
N ASN A 59 3.15 5.44 17.33
CA ASN A 59 2.65 4.34 18.15
C ASN A 59 2.92 2.97 17.52
N ALA A 60 3.14 1.98 18.39
CA ALA A 60 3.47 0.60 18.01
C ALA A 60 2.41 -0.07 17.11
N LYS A 61 1.13 0.33 17.20
CA LYS A 61 0.07 -0.25 16.35
C LYS A 61 0.22 0.20 14.90
N THR A 62 0.56 1.47 14.72
CA THR A 62 0.78 2.04 13.40
C THR A 62 2.07 1.49 12.80
N GLU A 63 3.13 1.40 13.61
CA GLU A 63 4.37 0.72 13.24
C GLU A 63 4.14 -0.70 12.73
N LYS A 64 3.39 -1.49 13.50
CA LYS A 64 3.06 -2.86 13.11
C LYS A 64 2.30 -2.91 11.78
N THR A 65 1.38 -1.97 11.55
CA THR A 65 0.59 -1.87 10.32
C THR A 65 1.47 -1.55 9.12
N VAL A 66 2.34 -0.54 9.25
CA VAL A 66 3.28 -0.13 8.21
C VAL A 66 4.24 -1.28 7.88
N ASN A 67 4.89 -1.87 8.88
CA ASN A 67 5.86 -2.96 8.69
C ASN A 67 5.23 -4.15 7.97
N ARG A 68 3.98 -4.48 8.28
CA ARG A 68 3.23 -5.56 7.64
C ARG A 68 2.90 -5.29 6.18
N ILE A 69 2.44 -4.07 5.87
CA ILE A 69 2.19 -3.67 4.49
C ILE A 69 3.49 -3.62 3.68
N TRP A 70 4.56 -3.10 4.26
CA TRP A 70 5.89 -3.13 3.66
C TRP A 70 6.35 -4.56 3.36
N HIS A 71 6.14 -5.48 4.30
CA HIS A 71 6.50 -6.88 4.08
C HIS A 71 5.62 -7.53 3.00
N LEU A 72 4.32 -7.23 2.96
CA LEU A 72 3.45 -7.69 1.87
C LEU A 72 3.93 -7.20 0.50
N LEU A 73 4.29 -5.92 0.38
CA LEU A 73 4.71 -5.32 -0.89
C LEU A 73 6.07 -5.81 -1.36
N PHE A 74 7.04 -5.89 -0.46
CA PHE A 74 8.46 -6.04 -0.84
C PHE A 74 9.09 -7.35 -0.35
N GLY A 75 8.40 -8.11 0.50
CA GLY A 75 8.90 -9.35 1.09
C GLY A 75 10.25 -9.17 1.79
N ASP A 76 11.21 -10.03 1.44
CA ASP A 76 12.56 -10.02 1.97
C ASP A 76 13.39 -8.78 1.56
N LYS A 77 12.98 -8.07 0.51
CA LYS A 77 13.64 -6.84 0.02
C LYS A 77 13.14 -5.57 0.72
N ALA A 78 12.22 -5.67 1.68
CA ALA A 78 11.64 -4.50 2.35
C ALA A 78 12.68 -3.57 2.97
N GLN A 79 13.74 -4.12 3.57
CA GLN A 79 14.82 -3.31 4.14
C GLN A 79 15.63 -2.60 3.05
N ASN A 80 15.95 -3.28 1.94
CA ASN A 80 16.65 -2.65 0.82
C ASN A 80 15.88 -1.43 0.27
N VAL A 81 14.56 -1.51 0.19
CA VAL A 81 13.72 -0.38 -0.26
C VAL A 81 13.80 0.79 0.72
N ARG A 82 13.83 0.52 2.04
CA ARG A 82 14.02 1.56 3.06
C ARG A 82 15.38 2.23 2.91
N ASP A 83 16.43 1.44 2.74
CA ASP A 83 17.79 1.95 2.57
C ASP A 83 17.90 2.81 1.29
N LEU A 84 17.23 2.41 0.21
CA LEU A 84 17.16 3.19 -1.04
C LEU A 84 16.45 4.53 -0.86
N LEU A 85 15.32 4.54 -0.14
CA LEU A 85 14.65 5.78 0.22
C LEU A 85 15.55 6.65 1.10
N ASP A 86 16.27 6.04 2.05
CA ASP A 86 17.11 6.79 2.97
C ASP A 86 18.30 7.48 2.32
N ALA A 87 18.81 6.91 1.24
CA ALA A 87 19.89 7.47 0.43
C ALA A 87 19.48 8.68 -0.44
N ILE A 88 18.19 9.02 -0.57
CA ILE A 88 17.74 10.15 -1.40
C ILE A 88 18.11 11.47 -0.70
N GLN A 89 19.01 12.24 -1.31
CA GLN A 89 19.39 13.58 -0.87
C GLN A 89 18.80 14.63 -1.83
N CYS A 90 17.56 15.08 -1.59
CA CYS A 90 16.89 16.05 -2.46
C CYS A 90 16.35 17.25 -1.66
N SER A 91 16.96 18.43 -1.86
CA SER A 91 16.58 19.68 -1.18
C SER A 91 15.29 20.32 -1.72
N LYS A 92 14.83 19.92 -2.91
CA LYS A 92 13.58 20.37 -3.53
C LYS A 92 12.43 19.38 -3.40
N ALA A 93 12.68 18.19 -2.82
CA ALA A 93 11.63 17.26 -2.44
C ALA A 93 10.98 17.77 -1.15
N THR A 94 10.20 18.84 -1.26
CA THR A 94 9.47 19.44 -0.13
C THR A 94 8.36 18.54 0.41
N ALA A 95 8.19 17.31 -0.10
CA ALA A 95 7.31 16.30 0.45
C ALA A 95 7.95 14.91 0.25
N THR A 96 8.51 14.39 1.33
CA THR A 96 8.63 12.95 1.70
C THR A 96 9.24 11.99 0.66
N LYS A 97 10.35 11.31 1.00
CA LYS A 97 10.99 10.21 0.23
C LYS A 97 9.96 9.22 -0.36
N GLU A 98 8.82 9.07 0.30
CA GLU A 98 7.67 8.26 -0.07
C GLU A 98 6.91 8.76 -1.30
N GLU A 99 7.01 10.03 -1.71
CA GLU A 99 6.48 10.47 -3.01
C GLU A 99 7.20 9.78 -4.16
N TYR A 100 8.51 9.53 -4.03
CA TYR A 100 9.26 8.79 -5.04
C TYR A 100 8.84 7.32 -5.05
N LEU A 101 8.60 6.72 -3.88
CA LEU A 101 8.07 5.37 -3.80
C LEU A 101 6.65 5.30 -4.38
N ALA A 102 5.77 6.21 -4.01
CA ALA A 102 4.41 6.27 -4.54
C ALA A 102 4.41 6.43 -6.05
N LYS A 103 5.23 7.35 -6.58
CA LYS A 103 5.40 7.56 -8.01
C LYS A 103 5.90 6.29 -8.71
N TYR A 104 6.95 5.65 -8.18
CA TYR A 104 7.46 4.37 -8.68
C TYR A 104 6.38 3.28 -8.69
N LEU A 105 5.63 3.13 -7.59
CA LEU A 105 4.54 2.15 -7.50
C LEU A 105 3.48 2.38 -8.59
N THR A 106 3.15 3.64 -8.86
CA THR A 106 2.17 3.96 -9.90
C THR A 106 2.71 3.78 -11.33
N GLU A 107 3.92 4.27 -11.61
CA GLU A 107 4.47 4.33 -12.98
C GLU A 107 5.09 2.99 -13.41
N GLU A 108 5.80 2.31 -12.52
CA GLU A 108 6.56 1.10 -12.85
C GLU A 108 5.83 -0.19 -12.44
N GLN A 109 4.88 -0.10 -11.50
CA GLN A 109 4.24 -1.27 -10.89
C GLN A 109 2.72 -1.34 -11.08
N LYS A 110 2.09 -0.30 -11.64
CA LYS A 110 0.62 -0.16 -11.74
C LYS A 110 -0.09 -0.45 -10.40
N PHE A 111 0.51 0.04 -9.33
CA PHE A 111 0.14 -0.31 -7.96
C PHE A 111 -0.27 0.94 -7.19
N TYR A 112 -1.45 0.87 -6.56
CA TYR A 112 -2.05 1.99 -5.86
C TYR A 112 -2.41 1.61 -4.43
N LEU A 113 -2.20 2.53 -3.50
CA LEU A 113 -2.58 2.37 -2.10
C LEU A 113 -3.50 3.52 -1.73
N ILE A 114 -4.80 3.30 -1.60
CA ILE A 114 -5.76 4.39 -1.38
C ILE A 114 -6.51 4.19 -0.07
N ASN A 115 -7.04 5.27 0.52
CA ASN A 115 -8.00 5.14 1.61
C ASN A 115 -9.42 5.22 1.07
N ALA A 116 -10.34 4.52 1.72
CA ALA A 116 -11.75 4.57 1.41
C ALA A 116 -12.38 5.92 1.83
N PHE A 117 -11.92 6.50 2.95
CA PHE A 117 -12.48 7.70 3.54
C PHE A 117 -11.46 8.83 3.72
N GLU A 118 -11.93 10.07 3.64
CA GLU A 118 -11.10 11.27 3.86
C GLU A 118 -10.73 11.48 5.33
N ASP A 119 -11.57 10.97 6.23
CA ASP A 119 -11.45 11.12 7.67
C ASP A 119 -11.67 9.80 8.40
N ARG A 120 -11.40 9.84 9.71
CA ARG A 120 -11.57 8.70 10.61
C ARG A 120 -13.02 8.41 10.96
N ASP A 121 -13.89 9.40 10.82
CA ASP A 121 -15.32 9.25 11.08
C ASP A 121 -16.00 8.42 9.99
N CYS A 122 -15.30 8.15 8.88
CA CYS A 122 -15.76 7.35 7.75
C CYS A 122 -17.06 7.90 7.15
N LYS A 123 -17.23 9.23 7.20
CA LYS A 123 -18.43 9.92 6.69
C LYS A 123 -18.31 10.26 5.22
N ILE A 124 -17.09 10.60 4.78
CA ILE A 124 -16.83 11.10 3.44
C ILE A 124 -15.89 10.13 2.73
N ILE A 125 -16.36 9.52 1.64
CA ILE A 125 -15.51 8.68 0.79
C ILE A 125 -14.53 9.55 0.00
N THR A 126 -13.31 9.05 -0.20
CA THR A 126 -12.28 9.76 -0.96
C THR A 126 -12.65 9.87 -2.44
N GLU A 127 -12.11 10.88 -3.11
CA GLU A 127 -12.19 10.99 -4.56
C GLU A 127 -11.55 9.78 -5.26
N ASP A 128 -10.48 9.23 -4.68
CA ASP A 128 -9.82 8.02 -5.19
C ASP A 128 -10.76 6.81 -5.20
N LEU A 129 -11.55 6.64 -4.14
CA LEU A 129 -12.54 5.56 -4.10
C LEU A 129 -13.69 5.82 -5.08
N LYS A 130 -14.10 7.08 -5.27
CA LYS A 130 -15.11 7.42 -6.30
C LYS A 130 -14.61 7.09 -7.70
N ASN A 131 -13.36 7.46 -8.01
CA ASN A 131 -12.71 7.14 -9.27
C ASN A 131 -12.61 5.63 -9.48
N LEU A 132 -12.19 4.89 -8.45
CA LEU A 132 -12.11 3.43 -8.49
C LEU A 132 -13.48 2.78 -8.72
N ASN A 133 -14.54 3.31 -8.12
CA ASN A 133 -15.92 2.81 -8.28
C ASN A 133 -16.52 3.14 -9.65
N ALA A 134 -16.13 4.28 -10.26
CA ALA A 134 -16.61 4.70 -11.58
C ALA A 134 -15.84 4.00 -12.73
N ASP A 135 -14.75 3.34 -12.39
CA ASP A 135 -13.85 2.73 -13.35
C ASP A 135 -14.44 1.50 -14.04
N VAL A 136 -14.15 1.37 -15.34
CA VAL A 136 -14.65 0.27 -16.16
C VAL A 136 -13.63 -0.84 -16.38
N GLU A 137 -12.36 -0.60 -16.05
CA GLU A 137 -11.27 -1.58 -16.19
C GLU A 137 -11.25 -2.57 -15.03
N CYS A 138 -10.89 -3.83 -15.32
CA CYS A 138 -10.76 -4.89 -14.33
C CYS A 138 -9.43 -4.76 -13.56
N ARG A 139 -9.51 -4.75 -12.22
CA ARG A 139 -8.38 -4.61 -11.30
C ARG A 139 -8.35 -5.74 -10.28
N GLU A 140 -7.19 -5.88 -9.63
CA GLU A 140 -7.05 -6.69 -8.43
C GLU A 140 -7.05 -5.79 -7.20
N ILE A 141 -8.02 -5.98 -6.30
CA ILE A 141 -8.26 -5.08 -5.17
C ILE A 141 -8.14 -5.86 -3.87
N LEU A 142 -7.20 -5.46 -3.01
CA LEU A 142 -7.08 -5.96 -1.65
C LEU A 142 -7.76 -4.99 -0.68
N ILE A 143 -8.79 -5.46 0.01
CA ILE A 143 -9.49 -4.69 1.03
C ILE A 143 -8.93 -5.06 2.41
N VAL A 144 -8.37 -4.07 3.09
CA VAL A 144 -7.71 -4.25 4.39
C VAL A 144 -8.66 -3.86 5.51
N GLY A 145 -9.35 -4.85 6.07
CA GLY A 145 -10.31 -4.66 7.16
C GLY A 145 -11.73 -4.33 6.73
N LYS A 146 -12.68 -4.60 7.63
CA LYS A 146 -14.12 -4.45 7.37
C LYS A 146 -14.56 -3.01 7.12
N GLU A 147 -13.90 -2.02 7.73
CA GLU A 147 -14.33 -0.62 7.61
C GLU A 147 -14.08 -0.10 6.20
N ALA A 148 -12.99 -0.50 5.55
CA ALA A 148 -12.70 -0.17 4.16
C ALA A 148 -13.79 -0.67 3.17
N LEU A 149 -14.48 -1.77 3.52
CA LEU A 149 -15.58 -2.31 2.72
C LEU A 149 -16.81 -1.40 2.71
N CYS A 150 -17.05 -0.64 3.77
CA CYS A 150 -18.25 0.21 3.90
C CYS A 150 -18.32 1.31 2.83
N GLY A 151 -17.18 1.74 2.27
CA GLY A 151 -17.13 2.76 1.23
C GLY A 151 -17.33 2.23 -0.19
N ILE A 152 -17.25 0.91 -0.39
CA ILE A 152 -17.25 0.31 -1.73
C ILE A 152 -18.67 0.16 -2.25
N LYS A 153 -18.94 0.73 -3.43
CA LYS A 153 -20.15 0.46 -4.20
C LYS A 153 -19.81 -0.53 -5.31
N TYR A 154 -20.49 -1.67 -5.34
CA TYR A 154 -20.52 -2.69 -6.40
C TYR A 154 -19.33 -2.67 -7.40
N LEU A 155 -18.19 -3.26 -7.00
CA LEU A 155 -17.01 -3.45 -7.85
C LEU A 155 -17.08 -4.77 -8.65
N SER A 156 -18.20 -5.04 -9.32
CA SER A 156 -18.51 -6.37 -9.88
C SER A 156 -17.54 -6.89 -10.95
N LYS A 157 -16.72 -6.02 -11.56
CA LYS A 157 -15.70 -6.39 -12.55
C LYS A 157 -14.31 -6.65 -11.96
N ASN A 158 -14.10 -6.32 -10.69
CA ASN A 158 -12.80 -6.42 -10.04
C ASN A 158 -12.63 -7.76 -9.32
N GLU A 159 -11.40 -8.23 -9.26
CA GLU A 159 -11.02 -9.37 -8.42
C GLU A 159 -10.75 -8.88 -7.01
N ILE A 160 -11.70 -9.12 -6.11
CA ILE A 160 -11.64 -8.61 -4.74
C ILE A 160 -11.08 -9.67 -3.81
N LYS A 161 -10.02 -9.31 -3.09
CA LYS A 161 -9.38 -10.11 -2.05
C LYS A 161 -9.54 -9.37 -0.71
N PHE A 162 -9.74 -10.11 0.37
CA PHE A 162 -10.00 -9.54 1.71
C PHE A 162 -8.97 -10.02 2.71
N ILE A 163 -8.48 -9.10 3.54
CA ILE A 163 -7.57 -9.41 4.65
C ILE A 163 -8.01 -8.70 5.93
N MET A 164 -7.75 -9.31 7.09
CA MET A 164 -8.03 -8.65 8.36
C MET A 164 -7.07 -7.48 8.55
N HIS A 165 -7.60 -6.38 9.08
CA HIS A 165 -6.76 -5.21 9.34
C HIS A 165 -5.63 -5.55 10.32
N PRO A 166 -4.38 -5.15 10.07
CA PRO A 166 -3.22 -5.51 10.90
C PRO A 166 -3.30 -4.97 12.34
N SER A 167 -4.13 -3.96 12.58
CA SER A 167 -4.37 -3.37 13.91
C SER A 167 -5.61 -3.90 14.64
N ALA A 168 -6.35 -4.86 14.05
CA ALA A 168 -7.72 -5.20 14.44
C ALA A 168 -7.93 -5.28 15.96
N ARG A 169 -8.77 -4.37 16.48
CA ARG A 169 -9.19 -4.32 17.88
C ARG A 169 -10.30 -5.35 18.10
N GLY A 170 -10.22 -6.13 19.17
CA GLY A 170 -11.31 -7.03 19.60
C GLY A 170 -11.37 -8.41 18.93
N LEU A 171 -10.52 -8.70 17.94
CA LEU A 171 -10.33 -10.06 17.42
C LEU A 171 -9.23 -10.80 18.19
N ASN A 172 -9.23 -12.13 18.15
CA ASN A 172 -8.15 -12.93 18.72
C ASN A 172 -6.82 -12.46 18.09
N LYS A 173 -5.98 -11.83 18.93
CA LYS A 173 -4.68 -11.27 18.52
C LYS A 173 -3.81 -12.31 17.86
N GLU A 174 -3.97 -13.58 18.23
CA GLU A 174 -3.25 -14.71 17.67
C GLU A 174 -3.67 -15.02 16.23
N THR A 175 -4.95 -14.94 15.89
CA THR A 175 -5.45 -15.16 14.51
C THR A 175 -4.99 -14.04 13.57
N VAL A 176 -5.02 -12.79 14.03
CA VAL A 176 -4.53 -11.63 13.27
C VAL A 176 -3.00 -11.65 13.16
N ALA A 177 -2.29 -12.10 14.21
CA ALA A 177 -0.85 -12.32 14.15
C ALA A 177 -0.53 -13.41 13.12
N LYS A 178 -1.11 -14.60 13.24
CA LYS A 178 -0.89 -15.74 12.33
C LYS A 178 -1.13 -15.41 10.86
N GLN A 179 -2.23 -14.71 10.52
CA GLN A 179 -2.47 -14.29 9.13
C GLN A 179 -1.39 -13.33 8.62
N TRP A 180 -0.92 -12.39 9.46
CA TRP A 180 0.09 -11.44 9.03
C TRP A 180 1.52 -12.00 9.06
N ASP A 181 1.78 -12.93 9.96
CA ASP A 181 3.06 -13.59 10.14
C ASP A 181 3.27 -14.69 9.08
N SER A 182 2.22 -15.25 8.49
CA SER A 182 2.34 -16.10 7.30
C SER A 182 2.82 -15.34 6.06
N PHE A 183 2.66 -14.00 6.01
CA PHE A 183 3.29 -13.18 4.98
C PHE A 183 4.75 -12.88 5.29
N SER A 184 5.17 -12.94 6.57
CA SER A 184 6.51 -12.53 7.01
C SER A 184 7.58 -13.61 6.96
N HIS A 185 7.18 -14.86 6.69
CA HIS A 185 8.06 -16.02 6.65
C HIS A 185 7.91 -16.74 5.32
N LYS A 186 9.03 -17.01 4.63
CA LYS A 186 9.07 -18.01 3.56
C LYS A 186 8.76 -19.38 4.19
N GLY A 187 7.48 -19.74 4.30
CA GLY A 187 7.03 -20.91 5.08
C GLY A 187 5.69 -21.49 4.62
N THR A 188 5.78 -22.49 3.75
CA THR A 188 4.91 -23.69 3.60
C THR A 188 3.38 -23.56 3.55
N GLY A 189 2.79 -22.44 3.12
CA GLY A 189 1.41 -22.44 2.58
C GLY A 189 0.32 -22.91 3.56
N ILE A 190 0.28 -22.39 4.79
CA ILE A 190 -0.74 -22.81 5.78
C ILE A 190 -2.04 -21.99 5.68
N TYR A 191 -2.08 -20.94 4.85
CA TYR A 191 -3.33 -20.28 4.46
C TYR A 191 -3.34 -20.07 2.95
N ASN A 192 -4.17 -20.82 2.22
CA ASN A 192 -4.29 -20.67 0.75
C ASN A 192 -4.60 -19.22 0.31
N SER A 193 -5.18 -18.39 1.20
CA SER A 193 -5.39 -16.97 0.94
C SER A 193 -4.13 -16.10 1.01
N SER A 194 -3.07 -16.50 1.74
CA SER A 194 -1.84 -15.70 1.83
C SER A 194 -1.04 -15.78 0.54
N ASP A 195 -0.92 -16.95 -0.08
CA ASP A 195 -0.13 -17.13 -1.29
C ASP A 195 -0.77 -16.43 -2.49
N GLU A 196 -2.10 -16.49 -2.63
CA GLU A 196 -2.83 -15.72 -3.65
C GLU A 196 -2.65 -14.21 -3.48
N ILE A 197 -2.73 -13.70 -2.25
CA ILE A 197 -2.49 -12.29 -1.94
C ILE A 197 -1.02 -11.92 -2.21
N ILE A 198 -0.06 -12.77 -1.86
CA ILE A 198 1.38 -12.56 -2.11
C ILE A 198 1.68 -12.56 -3.60
N ASN A 199 1.10 -13.49 -4.35
CA ASN A 199 1.35 -13.62 -5.79
C ASN A 199 0.89 -12.38 -6.55
N VAL A 200 -0.19 -11.76 -6.07
CA VAL A 200 -0.76 -10.55 -6.67
C VAL A 200 -0.07 -9.29 -6.15
N PHE A 201 -0.04 -9.10 -4.83
CA PHE A 201 0.28 -7.81 -4.22
C PHE A 201 1.74 -7.66 -3.78
N GLN A 202 2.54 -8.72 -3.80
CA GLN A 202 3.99 -8.57 -3.65
C GLN A 202 4.63 -8.22 -4.99
N ILE A 203 5.49 -7.21 -4.99
CA ILE A 203 6.29 -6.80 -6.13
C ILE A 203 7.42 -7.81 -6.33
N LYS A 204 7.64 -8.22 -7.59
CA LYS A 204 8.52 -9.36 -7.95
C LYS A 204 9.87 -8.92 -8.48
#